data_AF-A0A378VJF9-F1
#
_entry.id   AF-A0A378VJF9-F1
#
_cell.length_a   1.000
_cell.length_b   1.000
_cell.length_c   1.000
_cell.angle_alpha   90.00
_cell.angle_beta   90.00
_cell.angle_gamma   90.00
#
_symmetry.space_group_name_H-M   'P 1'
#
loop_
_entity.id
_entity.type
_entity.pdbx_description
1 polymer ?
#
loop_
_entity_poly.entity_id
_entity_poly.type
_entity_poly.pdbx_seq_one_letter_code
_entity_poly.pdbx_strand_id
1 'polypeptide(L)'
;MKHISAAKLSKLVYTASDHPDPLSEMEEFDRLILLIRKLYQILDGQHILSRVTVCLHYQNRRGLIALEKAAAGCDAAMLRTRRWRIYTQIAERLAGSDGGFTVTAESVSAACPELEGRYLELVRRAAVSFGFAQERGNPAGGREETQSAPDAASGRSSRKPIKINIEAKVERYPAYRPTVALKATRRRFFRLRNR
;
A
#
# COMPACT_ATOMS: atom_id res chain seq x y z
N MET A 1 9.11 -16.09 -12.94
CA MET A 1 8.00 -15.39 -12.24
C MET A 1 8.10 -15.64 -10.74
N LYS A 2 8.37 -14.61 -9.94
CA LYS A 2 8.42 -14.74 -8.48
C LYS A 2 7.00 -14.56 -7.91
N HIS A 3 6.37 -15.64 -7.46
CA HIS A 3 5.19 -15.52 -6.61
C HIS A 3 5.62 -14.97 -5.25
N ILE A 4 5.02 -13.87 -4.81
CA ILE A 4 5.25 -13.34 -3.46
C ILE A 4 4.54 -14.25 -2.46
N SER A 5 5.31 -14.96 -1.63
CA SER A 5 4.74 -15.86 -0.63
C SER A 5 4.12 -15.06 0.54
N ALA A 6 3.02 -15.57 1.09
CA ALA A 6 2.41 -15.00 2.29
C ALA A 6 3.41 -14.94 3.46
N ALA A 7 4.36 -15.88 3.53
CA ALA A 7 5.43 -15.88 4.51
C ALA A 7 6.37 -14.68 4.36
N LYS A 8 6.81 -14.35 3.13
CA LYS A 8 7.65 -13.18 2.86
C LYS A 8 6.92 -11.88 3.25
N LEU A 9 5.65 -11.76 2.85
CA LEU A 9 4.83 -10.59 3.16
C LEU A 9 4.62 -10.43 4.68
N SER A 10 4.32 -11.53 5.39
CA SER A 10 4.19 -11.53 6.85
C SER A 10 5.48 -11.08 7.53
N LYS A 11 6.63 -11.55 7.04
CA LYS A 11 7.95 -11.12 7.54
C LYS A 11 8.12 -9.61 7.37
N LEU A 12 7.88 -9.05 6.18
CA LEU A 12 8.03 -7.61 5.91
C LEU A 12 7.10 -6.74 6.78
N VAL A 13 5.85 -7.18 6.95
CA VAL A 13 4.84 -6.40 7.66
C VAL A 13 5.06 -6.43 9.17
N TYR A 14 5.47 -7.58 9.73
CA TYR A 14 5.46 -7.80 11.18
C TYR A 14 6.84 -7.97 11.83
N THR A 15 7.92 -8.09 11.07
CA THR A 15 9.25 -8.03 11.69
C THR A 15 9.55 -6.62 12.13
N ALA A 16 10.01 -6.49 13.37
CA ALA A 16 10.30 -5.20 14.01
C ALA A 16 11.69 -4.67 13.65
N SER A 17 12.43 -5.31 12.71
CA SER A 17 13.88 -5.13 12.54
C SER A 17 14.32 -3.68 12.66
N ASP A 18 15.10 -3.40 13.71
CA ASP A 18 15.68 -2.08 14.00
C ASP A 18 16.72 -1.66 12.94
N HIS A 19 17.19 -2.63 12.15
CA HIS A 19 18.05 -2.43 10.98
C HIS A 19 17.45 -3.21 9.80
N PRO A 20 16.51 -2.65 9.04
CA PRO A 20 16.23 -3.17 7.71
C PRO A 20 17.51 -3.08 6.88
N ASP A 21 17.73 -4.03 5.97
CA ASP A 21 18.78 -3.92 4.96
C ASP A 21 18.72 -2.51 4.34
N PRO A 22 19.86 -1.91 3.94
CA PRO A 22 19.86 -0.62 3.28
C PRO A 22 18.81 -0.61 2.17
N LEU A 23 17.94 0.40 2.11
CA LEU A 23 16.84 0.43 1.13
C LEU A 23 17.34 0.23 -0.32
N SER A 24 18.59 0.60 -0.62
CA SER A 24 19.27 0.35 -1.89
C SER A 24 19.39 -1.13 -2.26
N GLU A 25 19.49 -2.03 -1.29
CA GLU A 25 19.65 -3.48 -1.48
C GLU A 25 18.30 -4.23 -1.49
N MET A 26 17.23 -3.57 -1.04
CA MET A 26 15.89 -4.16 -1.00
C MET A 26 15.24 -4.25 -2.39
N GLU A 27 14.45 -5.30 -2.62
CA GLU A 27 13.59 -5.35 -3.79
C GLU A 27 12.56 -4.21 -3.75
N GLU A 28 12.21 -3.66 -4.92
CA GLU A 28 11.29 -2.52 -5.02
C GLU A 28 9.91 -2.79 -4.40
N PHE A 29 9.43 -4.03 -4.51
CA PHE A 29 8.22 -4.49 -3.84
C PHE A 29 8.35 -4.44 -2.31
N ASP A 30 9.49 -4.86 -1.77
CA ASP A 30 9.73 -4.86 -0.33
C ASP A 30 9.74 -3.42 0.20
N ARG A 31 10.39 -2.51 -0.55
CA ARG A 31 10.35 -1.06 -0.26
C ARG A 31 8.92 -0.50 -0.28
N LEU A 32 8.08 -0.92 -1.23
CA LEU A 32 6.68 -0.48 -1.29
C LEU A 32 5.90 -0.93 -0.05
N ILE A 33 6.03 -2.19 0.35
CA ILE A 33 5.34 -2.70 1.54
C ILE A 33 5.79 -1.95 2.80
N LEU A 34 7.09 -1.66 2.93
CA LEU A 34 7.60 -0.86 4.04
C LEU A 34 7.17 0.61 3.98
N LEU A 35 7.06 1.21 2.80
CA LEU A 35 6.48 2.54 2.63
C LEU A 35 5.03 2.56 3.14
N ILE A 36 4.18 1.63 2.69
CA ILE A 36 2.78 1.55 3.13
C ILE A 36 2.70 1.36 4.66
N ARG A 37 3.59 0.55 5.23
CA ARG A 37 3.71 0.40 6.70
C ARG A 37 4.09 1.71 7.37
N LYS A 38 5.06 2.46 6.84
CA LYS A 38 5.45 3.78 7.36
C LYS A 38 4.31 4.80 7.28
N LEU A 39 3.53 4.78 6.19
CA LEU A 39 2.36 5.65 6.04
C LEU A 39 1.27 5.32 7.06
N TYR A 40 1.05 4.05 7.39
CA TYR A 40 0.17 3.68 8.51
C TYR A 40 0.70 4.20 9.86
N GLN A 41 2.02 4.17 10.11
CA GLN A 41 2.59 4.75 11.33
C GLN A 41 2.36 6.27 11.41
N ILE A 42 2.54 6.99 10.30
CA ILE A 42 2.24 8.43 10.22
C ILE A 42 0.74 8.66 10.49
N LEU A 43 -0.13 7.87 9.85
CA LEU A 43 -1.58 7.99 9.98
C LEU A 43 -2.06 7.73 11.42
N ASP A 44 -1.49 6.73 12.08
CA ASP A 44 -1.83 6.39 13.47
C ASP A 44 -1.27 7.43 14.46
N GLY A 45 -0.06 7.93 14.21
CA GLY A 45 0.61 8.90 15.09
C GLY A 45 0.07 10.32 15.00
N GLN A 46 -0.78 10.63 14.02
CA GLN A 46 -1.31 11.99 13.80
C GLN A 46 -2.79 12.04 14.13
N HIS A 47 -3.17 12.77 15.19
CA HIS A 47 -4.54 12.81 15.70
C HIS A 47 -5.55 13.33 14.67
N ILE A 48 -5.17 14.34 13.89
CA ILE A 48 -6.05 15.04 12.95
C ILE A 48 -6.05 14.46 11.52
N LEU A 49 -5.12 13.56 11.18
CA LEU A 49 -5.05 12.93 9.85
C LEU A 49 -5.98 11.72 9.82
N SER A 50 -6.92 11.66 8.89
CA SER A 50 -7.92 10.57 8.80
C SER A 50 -7.66 9.61 7.64
N ARG A 51 -7.06 10.11 6.56
CA ARG A 51 -6.77 9.33 5.35
C ARG A 51 -5.53 9.81 4.62
N VAL A 52 -4.78 8.87 4.04
CA VAL A 52 -3.72 9.11 3.07
C VAL A 52 -4.03 8.29 1.82
N THR A 53 -3.99 8.91 0.65
CA THR A 53 -4.09 8.20 -0.63
C THR A 53 -2.76 8.37 -1.36
N VAL A 54 -2.15 7.25 -1.74
CA VAL A 54 -1.00 7.23 -2.63
C VAL A 54 -1.38 6.62 -3.96
N CYS A 55 -0.67 7.04 -4.99
CA CYS A 55 -0.84 6.58 -6.34
C CYS A 55 0.38 5.77 -6.76
N LEU A 56 0.14 4.53 -7.13
CA LEU A 56 1.11 3.62 -7.72
C LEU A 56 1.02 3.75 -9.25
N HIS A 57 2.12 4.09 -9.91
CA HIS A 57 2.22 4.12 -11.36
C HIS A 57 3.08 2.96 -11.83
N TYR A 58 2.59 2.21 -12.79
CA TYR A 58 3.33 1.11 -13.40
C TYR A 58 3.01 1.08 -14.89
N GLN A 59 4.00 1.39 -15.73
CA GLN A 59 3.80 1.61 -17.18
C GLN A 59 2.68 2.64 -17.40
N ASN A 60 1.71 2.35 -18.27
CA ASN A 60 0.54 3.21 -18.52
C ASN A 60 -0.62 2.94 -17.54
N ARG A 61 -0.38 2.25 -16.42
CA ARG A 61 -1.41 1.93 -15.42
C ARG A 61 -1.20 2.73 -14.16
N ARG A 62 -2.32 3.12 -13.57
CA ARG A 62 -2.40 3.89 -12.34
C ARG A 62 -3.30 3.17 -11.33
N GLY A 63 -2.78 2.92 -10.13
CA GLY A 63 -3.50 2.30 -9.03
C GLY A 63 -3.53 3.21 -7.81
N LEU A 64 -4.72 3.46 -7.24
CA LEU A 64 -4.85 4.22 -6.01
C LEU A 64 -4.88 3.28 -4.80
N ILE A 65 -4.10 3.61 -3.78
CA ILE A 65 -4.07 2.92 -2.51
C ILE A 65 -4.53 3.90 -1.44
N ALA A 66 -5.73 3.66 -0.91
CA ALA A 66 -6.31 4.45 0.16
C ALA A 66 -6.00 3.81 1.51
N LEU A 67 -5.33 4.56 2.37
CA LEU A 67 -4.97 4.18 3.73
C LEU A 67 -5.84 5.01 4.67
N GLU A 68 -6.64 4.32 5.48
CA GLU A 68 -7.53 4.95 6.45
C GLU A 68 -7.05 4.72 7.87
N LYS A 69 -7.25 5.74 8.70
CA LYS A 69 -6.92 5.67 10.11
C LYS A 69 -7.79 4.63 10.81
N ALA A 70 -7.24 4.05 11.87
CA ALA A 70 -8.00 3.23 12.79
C ALA A 70 -9.21 4.01 13.32
N ALA A 71 -10.41 3.43 13.24
CA ALA A 71 -11.55 3.94 13.98
C ALA A 71 -11.26 3.83 15.48
N ALA A 72 -11.84 4.75 16.27
CA ALA A 72 -11.77 4.66 17.73
C ALA A 72 -12.35 3.32 18.19
N GLY A 73 -11.66 2.64 19.10
CA GLY A 73 -12.09 1.33 19.63
C GLY A 73 -11.77 0.12 18.75
N CYS A 74 -11.09 0.28 17.61
CA CYS A 74 -10.58 -0.87 16.86
C CYS A 74 -9.49 -1.60 17.66
N ASP A 75 -9.67 -2.91 17.88
CA ASP A 75 -8.63 -3.73 18.49
C ASP A 75 -7.47 -4.02 17.52
N ALA A 76 -6.37 -4.52 18.08
CA ALA A 76 -5.16 -4.82 17.31
C ALA A 76 -5.38 -5.92 16.24
N ALA A 77 -6.29 -6.87 16.47
CA ALA A 77 -6.55 -7.97 15.54
C ALA A 77 -7.37 -7.50 14.31
N MET A 78 -8.34 -6.61 14.52
CA MET A 78 -9.09 -5.94 13.47
C MET A 78 -8.18 -5.07 12.61
N LEU A 79 -7.32 -4.26 13.25
CA LEU A 79 -6.33 -3.45 12.53
C LEU A 79 -5.37 -4.31 11.72
N ARG A 80 -4.87 -5.40 12.32
CA ARG A 80 -3.99 -6.36 11.65
C ARG A 80 -4.65 -6.94 10.41
N THR A 81 -5.89 -7.42 10.55
CA THR A 81 -6.67 -8.01 9.44
C THR A 81 -6.92 -7.00 8.32
N ARG A 82 -7.29 -5.76 8.67
CA ARG A 82 -7.59 -4.70 7.69
C ARG A 82 -6.34 -4.33 6.88
N ARG A 83 -5.21 -4.13 7.56
CA ARG A 83 -3.93 -3.80 6.91
C ARG A 83 -3.39 -4.96 6.10
N TRP A 84 -3.51 -6.18 6.62
CA TRP A 84 -3.13 -7.40 5.90
C TRP A 84 -3.82 -7.49 4.54
N ARG A 85 -5.13 -7.21 4.49
CA ARG A 85 -5.88 -7.18 3.22
C ARG A 85 -5.27 -6.21 2.20
N ILE A 86 -4.84 -5.01 2.62
CA ILE A 86 -4.19 -4.05 1.72
C ILE A 86 -2.87 -4.60 1.19
N TYR A 87 -2.01 -5.15 2.06
CA TYR A 87 -0.73 -5.72 1.63
C TYR A 87 -0.91 -6.89 0.66
N THR A 88 -1.87 -7.80 0.94
CA THR A 88 -2.17 -8.93 0.04
C THR A 88 -2.69 -8.45 -1.30
N GLN A 89 -3.59 -7.47 -1.33
CA GLN A 89 -4.10 -6.90 -2.59
C GLN A 89 -3.02 -6.21 -3.41
N ILE A 90 -2.05 -5.55 -2.78
CA ILE A 90 -0.89 -4.98 -3.47
C ILE A 90 -0.05 -6.12 -4.07
N ALA A 91 0.25 -7.17 -3.29
CA ALA A 91 1.03 -8.32 -3.74
C ALA A 91 0.37 -9.06 -4.92
N GLU A 92 -0.93 -9.27 -4.86
CA GLU A 92 -1.71 -9.92 -5.93
C GLU A 92 -1.68 -9.09 -7.22
N ARG A 93 -1.85 -7.77 -7.12
CA ARG A 93 -1.88 -6.89 -8.30
C ARG A 93 -0.52 -6.64 -8.92
N LEU A 94 0.55 -6.77 -8.14
CA LEU A 94 1.93 -6.68 -8.60
C LEU A 94 2.57 -8.05 -8.84
N ALA A 95 1.80 -9.14 -8.69
CA ALA A 95 2.31 -10.47 -8.98
C ALA A 95 2.69 -10.56 -10.47
N GLY A 96 3.96 -10.83 -10.73
CA GLY A 96 4.49 -10.87 -12.10
C GLY A 96 4.82 -9.50 -12.71
N SER A 97 4.82 -8.41 -11.94
CA SER A 97 5.42 -7.15 -12.39
C SER A 97 6.95 -7.24 -12.32
N ASP A 98 7.62 -6.70 -13.33
CA ASP A 98 9.09 -6.72 -13.43
C ASP A 98 9.79 -5.60 -12.62
N GLY A 99 9.06 -4.89 -11.75
CA GLY A 99 9.53 -3.67 -11.05
C GLY A 99 9.34 -2.40 -11.89
N GLY A 100 9.95 -1.29 -11.51
CA GLY A 100 9.85 -0.03 -12.26
C GLY A 100 8.54 0.72 -12.06
N PHE A 101 7.94 0.62 -10.88
CA PHE A 101 6.79 1.41 -10.46
C PHE A 101 7.22 2.62 -9.62
N THR A 102 6.50 3.72 -9.76
CA THR A 102 6.68 4.92 -8.95
C THR A 102 5.50 5.10 -8.01
N VAL A 103 5.73 5.79 -6.89
CA VAL A 103 4.70 6.10 -5.90
C VAL A 103 4.64 7.59 -5.69
N THR A 104 3.47 8.19 -5.92
CA THR A 104 3.24 9.62 -5.69
C THR A 104 2.18 9.82 -4.61
N ALA A 105 2.33 10.89 -3.82
CA ALA A 105 1.29 11.31 -2.89
C ALA A 105 0.12 11.91 -3.69
N GLU A 106 -1.07 11.33 -3.57
CA GLU A 106 -2.25 11.77 -4.31
C GLU A 106 -3.05 12.80 -3.52
N SER A 107 -3.46 12.43 -2.31
CA SER A 107 -4.28 13.25 -1.44
C SER A 107 -4.15 12.81 0.01
N VAL A 108 -4.49 13.71 0.90
CA VAL A 108 -4.65 13.43 2.32
C VAL A 108 -5.99 14.03 2.76
N SER A 109 -6.55 13.51 3.84
CA SER A 109 -7.71 14.12 4.49
C SER A 109 -7.38 14.34 5.95
N ALA A 110 -7.52 15.58 6.41
CA ALA A 110 -7.33 15.95 7.80
C ALA A 110 -8.54 16.73 8.33
N ALA A 111 -8.76 16.67 9.65
CA ALA A 111 -9.77 17.48 10.31
C ALA A 111 -9.49 18.99 10.21
N CYS A 112 -8.24 19.38 9.95
CA CYS A 112 -7.78 20.74 9.72
C CYS A 112 -7.19 20.82 8.29
N PRO A 113 -7.96 21.32 7.31
CA PRO A 113 -7.55 21.39 5.90
C PRO A 113 -6.23 22.15 5.68
N GLU A 114 -5.94 23.15 6.52
CA GLU A 114 -4.74 23.98 6.45
C GLU A 114 -3.45 23.17 6.65
N LEU A 115 -3.55 22.02 7.32
CA LEU A 115 -2.43 21.11 7.57
C LEU A 115 -2.29 20.00 6.52
N GLU A 116 -3.25 19.84 5.61
CA GLU A 116 -3.19 18.83 4.55
C GLU A 116 -1.97 19.00 3.65
N GLY A 117 -1.61 20.24 3.32
CA GLY A 117 -0.39 20.51 2.54
C GLY A 117 0.89 20.00 3.22
N ARG A 118 0.98 20.15 4.56
CA ARG A 118 2.11 19.65 5.35
C ARG A 118 2.15 18.13 5.39
N TYR A 119 0.99 17.49 5.56
CA TYR A 119 0.90 16.02 5.55
C TYR A 119 1.18 15.43 4.18
N LEU A 120 0.70 16.05 3.12
CA LEU A 120 0.96 15.63 1.75
C LEU A 120 2.47 15.68 1.46
N GLU A 121 3.16 16.73 1.92
CA GLU A 121 4.61 16.84 1.79
C GLU A 121 5.36 15.78 2.60
N LEU A 122 4.87 15.46 3.80
CA LEU A 122 5.42 14.37 4.61
C LEU A 122 5.31 13.01 3.89
N VAL A 123 4.15 12.73 3.27
CA VAL A 123 3.93 11.52 2.45
C VAL A 123 4.87 11.49 1.25
N ARG A 124 5.09 12.63 0.57
CA ARG A 124 6.05 12.72 -0.55
C ARG A 124 7.47 12.43 -0.11
N ARG A 125 7.92 13.04 0.99
CA ARG A 125 9.26 12.81 1.55
C ARG A 125 9.46 11.36 1.94
N ALA A 126 8.43 10.72 2.51
CA ALA A 126 8.47 9.29 2.77
C ALA A 126 8.63 8.49 1.47
N ALA A 127 7.83 8.74 0.44
CA ALA A 127 7.98 8.02 -0.84
C ALA A 127 9.41 8.15 -1.41
N VAL A 128 9.97 9.36 -1.41
CA VAL A 128 11.35 9.63 -1.84
C VAL A 128 12.38 8.89 -0.99
N SER A 129 12.24 8.92 0.35
CA SER A 129 13.17 8.20 1.24
C SER A 129 13.15 6.70 1.03
N PHE A 130 12.03 6.14 0.55
CA PHE A 130 11.89 4.74 0.16
C PHE A 130 12.30 4.47 -1.30
N GLY A 131 12.96 5.40 -1.97
CA GLY A 131 13.48 5.23 -3.33
C GLY A 131 12.43 5.37 -4.44
N PHE A 132 11.21 5.83 -4.13
CA PHE A 132 10.20 6.11 -5.14
C PHE A 132 10.36 7.55 -5.61
N ALA A 133 10.85 7.71 -6.84
CA ALA A 133 11.03 9.02 -7.45
C ALA A 133 9.69 9.71 -7.71
N GLN A 134 9.69 11.03 -7.58
CA GLN A 134 8.64 11.86 -8.14
C GLN A 134 8.86 11.88 -9.66
N GLU A 135 7.97 11.26 -10.43
CA GLU A 135 7.93 11.53 -11.87
C GLU A 135 7.46 12.97 -12.05
N ARG A 136 8.40 13.91 -12.00
CA ARG A 136 8.21 15.28 -12.47
C ARG A 136 9.05 15.46 -13.72
N GLY A 137 8.49 14.98 -14.82
CA GLY A 137 8.95 15.26 -16.16
C GLY A 137 7.85 14.87 -17.13
N ASN A 138 7.29 15.86 -17.84
CA ASN A 138 6.56 15.61 -19.08
C ASN A 138 7.36 14.61 -19.93
N PRO A 139 6.74 13.57 -20.54
CA PRO A 139 7.36 12.87 -21.64
C PRO A 139 7.16 13.75 -22.89
N ALA A 140 7.97 14.80 -23.01
CA ALA A 140 8.16 15.49 -24.27
C ALA A 140 9.64 15.31 -24.63
N GLY A 141 9.91 14.24 -25.38
CA GLY A 141 11.15 14.15 -26.12
C GLY A 141 11.19 15.22 -27.22
N GLY A 142 12.39 15.62 -27.61
CA GLY A 142 12.61 16.39 -28.83
C GLY A 142 13.61 17.51 -28.64
N ARG A 143 14.78 17.32 -29.26
CA ARG A 143 15.81 18.30 -29.60
C ARG A 143 15.28 19.74 -29.78
N GLU A 144 16.09 20.68 -29.30
CA GLU A 144 16.10 22.07 -29.72
C GLU A 144 16.15 22.17 -31.26
N GLU A 145 15.22 22.92 -31.86
CA GLU A 145 15.53 24.05 -32.75
C GLU A 145 14.27 24.86 -33.12
N THR A 146 14.35 26.17 -32.83
CA THR A 146 13.86 27.32 -33.62
C THR A 146 12.36 27.70 -33.63
N GLN A 147 12.08 28.78 -32.87
CA GLN A 147 11.20 29.95 -33.12
C GLN A 147 9.75 29.76 -33.60
N SER A 148 8.79 30.18 -32.77
CA SER A 148 7.98 31.42 -32.95
C SER A 148 6.70 31.40 -32.08
N ALA A 149 6.25 32.60 -31.73
CA ALA A 149 5.25 32.97 -30.73
C ALA A 149 3.79 32.47 -31.01
N PRO A 150 2.86 32.61 -30.03
CA PRO A 150 1.79 31.67 -29.74
C PRO A 150 0.46 32.01 -30.39
N ASP A 151 -0.40 31.01 -30.62
CA ASP A 151 -1.85 31.25 -30.58
C ASP A 151 -2.67 30.04 -30.14
N ALA A 152 -3.82 30.35 -29.55
CA ALA A 152 -4.62 29.54 -28.66
C ALA A 152 -5.38 28.38 -29.31
N ALA A 153 -5.37 27.21 -28.65
CA ALA A 153 -6.49 26.26 -28.60
C ALA A 153 -6.25 25.21 -27.50
N SER A 154 -6.66 25.52 -26.27
CA SER A 154 -6.62 24.60 -25.14
C SER A 154 -7.67 23.48 -25.30
N GLY A 155 -7.30 22.40 -25.99
CA GLY A 155 -8.03 21.14 -25.99
C GLY A 155 -7.85 20.45 -24.64
N ARG A 156 -8.74 20.70 -23.67
CA ARG A 156 -8.81 19.96 -22.40
C ARG A 156 -9.04 18.46 -22.68
N SER A 157 -7.99 17.66 -22.60
CA SER A 157 -8.10 16.20 -22.50
C SER A 157 -8.63 15.84 -21.11
N SER A 158 -9.94 15.84 -20.97
CA SER A 158 -10.64 15.36 -19.77
C SER A 158 -10.61 13.82 -19.74
N ARG A 159 -9.46 13.24 -19.39
CA ARG A 159 -9.39 11.81 -19.04
C ARG A 159 -9.98 11.60 -17.64
N LYS A 160 -11.16 10.99 -17.60
CA LYS A 160 -11.86 10.64 -16.36
C LYS A 160 -10.98 9.68 -15.53
N PRO A 161 -10.69 9.98 -14.25
CA PRO A 161 -10.02 9.03 -13.37
C PRO A 161 -10.94 7.82 -13.16
N ILE A 162 -10.41 6.62 -13.36
CA ILE A 162 -11.10 5.40 -12.92
C ILE A 162 -11.02 5.39 -11.39
N LYS A 163 -12.11 5.81 -10.74
CA LYS A 163 -12.28 5.64 -9.29
C LYS A 163 -12.30 4.14 -9.01
N ILE A 164 -11.29 3.66 -8.31
CA ILE A 164 -11.34 2.34 -7.67
C ILE A 164 -12.29 2.51 -6.48
N ASN A 165 -13.57 2.21 -6.70
CA ASN A 165 -14.56 2.23 -5.62
C ASN A 165 -14.28 1.03 -4.72
N ILE A 166 -13.92 1.28 -3.45
CA ILE A 166 -13.82 0.26 -2.40
C ILE A 166 -15.17 0.17 -1.66
N GLU A 167 -16.27 0.33 -2.39
CA GLU A 167 -17.55 -0.22 -1.94
C GLU A 167 -17.52 -1.72 -2.23
N ALA A 168 -16.81 -2.45 -1.37
CA ALA A 168 -17.05 -3.87 -1.24
C ALA A 168 -18.53 -4.01 -0.86
N LYS A 169 -19.33 -4.62 -1.74
CA LYS A 169 -20.49 -5.41 -1.28
C LYS A 169 -20.00 -6.19 -0.08
N VAL A 170 -20.49 -5.84 1.10
CA VAL A 170 -20.22 -6.59 2.32
C VAL A 170 -20.92 -7.93 2.11
N GLU A 171 -20.20 -8.87 1.51
CA GLU A 171 -20.59 -10.27 1.57
C GLU A 171 -20.46 -10.64 3.05
N ARG A 172 -21.61 -10.60 3.72
CA ARG A 172 -21.76 -11.03 5.11
C ARG A 172 -21.55 -12.54 5.12
N TYR A 173 -20.29 -12.96 5.25
CA TYR A 173 -20.03 -14.32 5.70
C TYR A 173 -20.67 -14.49 7.08
N PRO A 174 -21.40 -15.59 7.32
CA PRO A 174 -22.04 -15.82 8.60
C PRO A 174 -20.98 -15.71 9.69
N ALA A 175 -21.26 -14.86 10.68
CA ALA A 175 -20.46 -14.73 11.88
C ALA A 175 -20.17 -16.12 12.42
N TYR A 176 -18.91 -16.34 12.77
CA TYR A 176 -18.39 -17.49 13.46
C TYR A 176 -19.39 -17.95 14.54
N ARG A 177 -20.13 -19.04 14.27
CA ARG A 177 -20.86 -19.76 15.31
C ARG A 177 -19.80 -20.42 16.17
N PRO A 178 -19.83 -20.30 17.51
CA PRO A 178 -18.95 -21.10 18.35
C PRO A 178 -19.29 -22.57 18.12
N THR A 179 -18.45 -23.27 17.36
CA THR A 179 -18.57 -24.70 17.18
C THR A 179 -18.32 -25.35 18.54
N VAL A 180 -19.34 -26.05 19.00
CA VAL A 180 -19.38 -27.04 20.08
C VAL A 180 -18.01 -27.49 20.57
N ALA A 181 -17.80 -27.42 21.89
CA ALA A 181 -16.60 -27.85 22.60
C ALA A 181 -16.02 -29.14 22.01
N LEU A 182 -14.84 -29.02 21.38
CA LEU A 182 -14.05 -30.15 20.92
C LEU A 182 -13.60 -30.95 22.15
N LYS A 183 -14.28 -32.07 22.42
CA LYS A 183 -13.82 -33.09 23.37
C LYS A 183 -12.46 -33.59 22.89
N ALA A 184 -11.39 -33.18 23.57
CA ALA A 184 -10.06 -33.70 23.37
C ALA A 184 -9.99 -35.16 23.84
N THR A 185 -10.24 -36.11 22.94
CA THR A 185 -9.86 -37.51 23.17
C THR A 185 -8.35 -37.65 23.02
N ARG A 186 -7.63 -37.78 24.15
CA ARG A 186 -6.23 -38.22 24.19
C ARG A 186 -6.11 -39.58 23.50
N ARG A 187 -5.63 -39.62 22.26
CA ARG A 187 -5.11 -40.86 21.67
C ARG A 187 -3.67 -41.06 22.14
N ARG A 188 -3.44 -42.19 22.82
CA ARG A 188 -2.11 -42.67 23.24
C ARG A 188 -1.30 -42.99 21.98
N PHE A 189 -0.08 -42.46 21.89
CA PHE A 189 0.89 -42.88 20.89
C PHE A 189 1.37 -44.29 21.22
N PHE A 190 1.18 -45.25 20.32
CA PHE A 190 1.85 -46.54 20.39
C PHE A 190 3.31 -46.38 19.94
N ARG A 191 4.26 -46.86 20.75
CA ARG A 191 5.66 -47.05 20.33
C ARG A 191 5.73 -48.28 19.42
N LEU A 192 6.26 -48.11 18.21
CA LEU A 192 6.78 -49.24 17.45
C LEU A 192 8.07 -49.72 18.14
N ARG A 193 8.08 -50.99 18.54
CA ARG A 193 9.26 -51.72 18.98
C ARG A 193 9.74 -52.52 17.77
N ASN A 194 10.88 -52.15 17.21
CA ASN A 194 11.57 -52.98 16.21
C ASN A 194 12.16 -54.21 16.92
N ARG A 195 12.14 -55.33 16.20
CA ARG A 195 12.59 -56.67 16.61
C ARG A 195 14.01 -56.67 17.16
#